data_AF-U4KPA9-F1
#
_entry.id   AF-U4KPA9-F1
#
_cell.length_a   1.000
_cell.length_b   1.000
_cell.length_c   1.000
_cell.angle_alpha   90.00
_cell.angle_beta   90.00
_cell.angle_gamma   90.00
#
_symmetry.space_group_name_H-M   'P 1'
#
loop_
_entity.id
_entity.type
_entity.pdbx_description
1 polymer ?
#
loop_
_entity_poly.entity_id
_entity_poly.type
_entity_poly.pdbx_seq_one_letter_code
_entity_poly.pdbx_strand_id
1 'polypeptide(L)'
;MIEDKEMFVQLTKEEAIKCYLNNEVIIFTDEGEKEVFIESLESKQPKSNKKMKRMLGLLPFLEDEQLSLLVDEIIKGDETIEKDLMSVVPFLNQTDCDRLFDKIVIEHNTSINPISIAPFVSEEALSHLVDKFIEGRLKEELMDDIYPFLSSKDINRLFAYLINK
;
A
#
# COMPACT_ATOMS: atom_id res chain seq x y z
N MET A 1 -10.48 -27.31 -49.33
CA MET A 1 -10.94 -26.93 -47.97
C MET A 1 -9.76 -27.20 -47.06
N ILE A 2 -9.16 -26.15 -46.50
CA ILE A 2 -8.10 -26.30 -45.51
C ILE A 2 -8.85 -26.48 -44.19
N GLU A 3 -8.76 -27.66 -43.58
CA GLU A 3 -9.24 -27.86 -42.22
C GLU A 3 -8.42 -26.94 -41.31
N ASP A 4 -9.08 -25.94 -40.71
CA ASP A 4 -8.50 -25.13 -39.62
C ASP A 4 -8.27 -26.06 -38.42
N LYS A 5 -7.15 -26.78 -38.45
CA LYS A 5 -6.68 -27.57 -37.33
C LYS A 5 -6.15 -26.59 -36.29
N GLU A 6 -6.87 -26.47 -35.18
CA GLU A 6 -6.36 -25.81 -33.99
C GLU A 6 -5.03 -26.48 -33.59
N MET A 7 -3.95 -25.72 -33.70
CA MET A 7 -2.62 -26.19 -33.30
C MET A 7 -2.41 -25.85 -31.84
N PHE A 8 -2.28 -26.89 -31.01
CA PHE A 8 -1.88 -26.73 -29.61
C PHE A 8 -0.36 -26.81 -29.50
N VAL A 9 0.24 -25.86 -28.80
CA VAL A 9 1.67 -25.85 -28.49
C VAL A 9 1.84 -26.22 -27.03
N GLN A 10 2.71 -27.19 -26.75
CA GLN A 10 3.04 -27.55 -25.38
C GLN A 10 3.86 -26.42 -24.74
N LEU A 11 3.36 -25.89 -23.63
CA LEU A 11 4.02 -24.83 -22.86
C LEU A 11 4.86 -25.45 -21.74
N THR A 12 6.00 -24.83 -21.45
CA THR A 12 6.68 -25.04 -20.17
C THR A 12 5.87 -24.42 -19.03
N LYS A 13 6.15 -24.83 -17.79
CA LYS A 13 5.50 -24.27 -16.60
C LYS A 13 5.68 -22.75 -16.50
N GLU A 14 6.84 -22.23 -16.90
CA GLU A 14 7.13 -20.79 -16.85
C GLU A 14 6.38 -20.00 -17.91
N GLU A 15 6.22 -20.57 -19.11
CA GLU A 15 5.43 -19.98 -20.20
C GLU A 15 3.94 -19.98 -19.85
N ALA A 16 3.42 -21.09 -19.32
CA ALA A 16 2.04 -21.19 -18.87
C ALA A 16 1.71 -20.15 -17.79
N ILE A 17 2.63 -19.88 -16.85
CA ILE A 17 2.46 -18.81 -15.86
C ILE A 17 2.34 -17.43 -16.54
N LYS A 18 3.18 -17.13 -17.53
CA LYS A 18 3.13 -15.86 -18.26
C LYS A 18 1.82 -15.70 -19.02
N CYS A 19 1.38 -16.74 -19.73
CA CYS A 19 0.10 -16.76 -20.42
C CYS A 19 -1.07 -16.50 -19.45
N TYR A 20 -1.05 -17.16 -18.28
CA TYR A 20 -2.09 -17.01 -17.26
C TYR A 20 -2.17 -15.57 -16.73
N LEU A 21 -1.01 -14.95 -16.46
CA LEU A 21 -0.94 -13.56 -15.97
C LEU A 21 -1.37 -12.53 -17.02
N ASN A 22 -1.26 -12.87 -18.31
CA ASN A 22 -1.69 -12.04 -19.44
C ASN A 22 -3.16 -12.30 -19.85
N ASN A 23 -3.92 -13.11 -19.09
CA ASN A 23 -5.26 -13.56 -19.43
C ASN A 23 -5.36 -14.29 -20.80
N GLU A 24 -4.29 -14.97 -21.21
CA GLU A 24 -4.28 -15.80 -22.41
C GLU A 24 -4.95 -17.16 -22.14
N VAL A 25 -5.56 -17.75 -23.17
CA VAL A 25 -6.26 -19.04 -23.05
C VAL A 25 -5.25 -20.17 -22.88
N ILE A 26 -5.34 -20.89 -21.76
CA ILE A 26 -4.55 -22.09 -21.48
C ILE A 26 -5.51 -23.28 -21.41
N ILE A 27 -5.13 -24.37 -22.06
CA ILE A 27 -5.88 -25.62 -22.06
C ILE A 27 -5.06 -26.65 -21.29
N PHE A 28 -5.71 -27.30 -20.33
CA PHE A 28 -5.12 -28.36 -19.52
C PHE A 28 -5.53 -29.72 -20.07
N THR A 29 -4.66 -30.72 -19.93
CA THR A 29 -4.93 -32.08 -20.40
C THR A 29 -5.94 -32.81 -19.51
N ASP A 30 -6.00 -32.46 -18.22
CA ASP A 30 -7.02 -32.89 -17.27
C ASP A 30 -7.17 -31.88 -16.10
N GLU A 31 -8.22 -32.06 -15.29
CA GLU A 31 -8.48 -31.19 -14.13
C GLU A 31 -7.40 -31.33 -13.03
N GLY A 32 -6.76 -32.49 -12.89
CA GLY A 32 -5.69 -32.69 -11.91
C GLY A 32 -4.42 -31.90 -12.27
N GLU A 33 -4.04 -31.85 -13.55
CA GLU A 33 -2.96 -30.99 -14.04
C GLU A 33 -3.23 -29.51 -13.74
N LYS A 34 -4.47 -29.09 -13.98
CA LYS A 34 -4.92 -27.72 -13.67
C LYS A 34 -4.82 -27.44 -12.17
N GLU A 35 -5.28 -28.33 -11.30
CA GLU A 35 -5.15 -28.17 -9.85
C GLU A 35 -3.69 -28.02 -9.42
N VAL A 36 -2.79 -28.89 -9.89
CA VAL A 36 -1.35 -28.82 -9.60
C VAL A 36 -0.72 -27.55 -10.14
N PHE A 37 -1.15 -27.07 -11.32
CA PHE A 37 -0.69 -25.81 -11.88
C PHE A 37 -1.13 -24.62 -11.03
N ILE A 38 -2.41 -24.55 -10.64
CA ILE A 38 -2.95 -23.49 -9.78
C ILE A 38 -2.28 -23.51 -8.39
N GLU A 39 -2.10 -24.67 -7.76
CA GLU A 39 -1.36 -24.81 -6.50
C GLU A 39 0.10 -24.31 -6.63
N SER A 40 0.69 -24.52 -7.81
CA SER A 40 2.03 -24.01 -8.09
C SER A 40 2.10 -22.48 -8.26
N LEU A 41 0.99 -21.84 -8.66
CA LEU A 41 0.87 -20.39 -8.64
C LEU A 41 0.80 -19.90 -7.20
N GLU A 42 -0.02 -20.53 -6.35
CA GLU A 42 -0.20 -20.15 -4.95
C GLU A 42 1.07 -20.29 -4.12
N SER A 43 1.91 -21.28 -4.43
CA SER A 43 3.20 -21.50 -3.78
C SER A 43 4.33 -20.59 -4.28
N LYS A 44 4.18 -19.96 -5.45
CA LYS A 44 5.13 -18.98 -6.03
C LYS A 44 4.72 -17.53 -5.83
N GLN A 45 3.45 -17.25 -5.55
CA GLN A 45 3.08 -15.95 -4.98
C GLN A 45 3.86 -15.81 -3.66
N PRO A 46 4.48 -14.65 -3.38
CA PRO A 46 5.05 -14.42 -2.06
C PRO A 46 3.96 -14.78 -1.04
N LYS A 47 4.32 -15.44 0.06
CA LYS A 47 3.40 -15.74 1.17
C LYS A 47 2.85 -14.43 1.76
N SER A 48 2.02 -13.68 1.03
CA SER A 48 1.15 -12.68 1.60
C SER A 48 0.16 -13.48 2.42
N ASN A 49 0.36 -13.34 3.72
CA ASN A 49 0.02 -14.30 4.74
C ASN A 49 -1.49 -14.56 4.68
N LYS A 50 -1.97 -15.81 4.48
CA LYS A 50 -3.41 -16.14 4.55
C LYS A 50 -4.07 -15.58 5.82
N LYS A 51 -3.28 -15.46 6.90
CA LYS A 51 -3.63 -14.75 8.14
C LYS A 51 -3.94 -13.27 7.91
N MET A 52 -3.07 -12.55 7.18
CA MET A 52 -3.23 -11.13 6.83
C MET A 52 -4.50 -10.89 6.03
N LYS A 53 -4.75 -11.66 4.96
CA LYS A 53 -6.00 -11.51 4.18
C LYS A 53 -7.26 -11.69 5.04
N ARG A 54 -7.24 -12.64 5.98
CA ARG A 54 -8.35 -12.83 6.92
C ARG A 54 -8.47 -11.67 7.90
N MET A 55 -7.34 -11.13 8.38
CA MET A 55 -7.31 -9.95 9.25
C MET A 55 -7.85 -8.70 8.55
N LEU A 56 -7.43 -8.43 7.31
CA LEU A 56 -7.96 -7.32 6.50
C LEU A 56 -9.47 -7.44 6.28
N GLY A 57 -9.98 -8.67 6.09
CA GLY A 57 -11.41 -8.92 5.99
C GLY A 57 -12.21 -8.69 7.29
N LEU A 58 -11.53 -8.59 8.45
CA LEU A 58 -12.17 -8.28 9.73
C LEU A 58 -12.27 -6.78 9.99
N LEU A 59 -11.47 -5.93 9.32
CA LEU A 59 -11.38 -4.49 9.59
C LEU A 59 -12.74 -3.77 9.68
N PRO A 60 -13.72 -4.00 8.78
CA PRO A 60 -15.02 -3.32 8.86
C PRO A 60 -15.86 -3.67 10.09
N PHE A 61 -15.45 -4.68 10.87
CA PHE A 61 -16.17 -5.22 12.01
C PHE A 61 -15.40 -5.04 13.33
N LEU A 62 -14.23 -4.38 13.29
CA LEU A 62 -13.43 -4.10 14.48
C LEU A 62 -13.86 -2.79 15.12
N GLU A 63 -13.79 -2.74 16.45
CA GLU A 63 -13.97 -1.51 17.22
C GLU A 63 -12.70 -0.64 17.19
N ASP A 64 -12.84 0.64 17.50
CA ASP A 64 -11.74 1.62 17.48
C ASP A 64 -10.55 1.18 18.34
N GLU A 65 -10.79 0.59 19.52
CA GLU A 65 -9.70 0.12 20.38
C GLU A 65 -8.90 -1.03 19.73
N GLN A 66 -9.56 -1.88 18.95
CA GLN A 66 -8.91 -3.00 18.26
C GLN A 66 -8.10 -2.51 17.05
N LEU A 67 -8.60 -1.50 16.35
CA LEU A 67 -7.91 -0.83 15.26
C LEU A 67 -6.69 -0.05 15.77
N SER A 68 -6.82 0.64 16.91
CA SER A 68 -5.70 1.30 17.57
C SER A 68 -4.60 0.31 17.97
N LEU A 69 -4.94 -0.89 18.44
CA LEU A 69 -3.94 -1.93 18.73
C LEU A 69 -3.21 -2.39 17.46
N LEU A 70 -3.91 -2.50 16.33
CA LEU A 70 -3.28 -2.83 15.05
C LEU A 70 -2.27 -1.74 14.65
N VAL A 71 -2.64 -0.47 14.82
CA VAL A 71 -1.76 0.69 14.57
C VAL A 71 -0.53 0.67 15.47
N ASP A 72 -0.68 0.32 16.75
CA ASP A 72 0.45 0.17 17.67
C ASP A 72 1.45 -0.87 17.18
N GLU A 73 0.97 -2.01 16.68
CA GLU A 73 1.83 -3.07 16.15
C GLU A 73 2.53 -2.66 14.85
N ILE A 74 1.86 -1.91 13.98
CA ILE A 74 2.48 -1.31 12.78
C ILE A 74 3.60 -0.36 13.20
N ILE A 75 3.33 0.55 14.13
CA ILE A 75 4.30 1.55 14.61
C ILE A 75 5.50 0.88 15.29
N LYS A 76 5.34 -0.28 15.94
CA LYS A 76 6.45 -1.05 16.53
C LYS A 76 7.37 -1.71 15.50
N GLY A 77 6.99 -1.75 14.21
CA GLY A 77 7.84 -2.23 13.13
C GLY A 77 7.51 -3.62 12.60
N ASP A 78 6.24 -4.04 12.61
CA ASP A 78 5.84 -5.23 11.86
C ASP A 78 5.80 -4.93 10.35
N GLU A 79 6.93 -5.19 9.67
CA GLU A 79 7.10 -5.04 8.22
C GLU A 79 6.03 -5.81 7.40
N THR A 80 5.36 -6.81 8.00
CA THR A 80 4.32 -7.57 7.29
C THR A 80 3.02 -6.79 7.11
N ILE A 81 2.76 -5.79 7.95
CA ILE A 81 1.55 -4.95 7.89
C ILE A 81 1.81 -3.66 7.11
N GLU A 82 3.06 -3.19 7.04
CA GLU A 82 3.42 -1.96 6.30
C GLU A 82 2.93 -1.98 4.84
N LYS A 83 3.03 -3.13 4.16
CA LYS A 83 2.61 -3.28 2.75
C LYS A 83 1.11 -3.14 2.53
N ASP A 84 0.31 -3.45 3.55
CA ASP A 84 -1.14 -3.41 3.51
C ASP A 84 -1.70 -2.20 4.27
N LEU A 85 -0.85 -1.28 4.73
CA LEU A 85 -1.25 -0.15 5.58
C LEU A 85 -2.36 0.69 4.96
N MET A 86 -2.29 0.93 3.65
CA MET A 86 -3.30 1.71 2.93
C MET A 86 -4.68 1.03 2.88
N SER A 87 -4.73 -0.29 3.08
CA SER A 87 -6.00 -1.01 3.23
C SER A 87 -6.60 -0.84 4.63
N VAL A 88 -5.78 -0.47 5.63
CA VAL A 88 -6.20 -0.25 7.01
C VAL A 88 -6.72 1.17 7.22
N VAL A 89 -6.05 2.17 6.61
CA VAL A 89 -6.35 3.61 6.78
C VAL A 89 -7.84 3.99 6.69
N PRO A 90 -8.64 3.49 5.73
CA PRO A 90 -10.07 3.86 5.63
C PRO A 90 -10.93 3.48 6.84
N PHE A 91 -10.44 2.60 7.70
CA PHE A 91 -11.14 2.14 8.90
C PHE A 91 -10.67 2.84 10.17
N LEU A 92 -9.54 3.56 10.11
CA LEU A 92 -8.95 4.20 11.28
C LEU A 92 -9.65 5.51 11.62
N ASN A 93 -9.67 5.84 12.90
CA ASN A 93 -10.00 7.18 13.35
C ASN A 93 -8.86 8.16 13.01
N GLN A 94 -9.17 9.46 13.05
CA GLN A 94 -8.22 10.51 12.70
C GLN A 94 -6.97 10.50 13.59
N THR A 95 -7.11 10.24 14.89
CA THR A 95 -5.98 10.18 15.83
C THR A 95 -4.98 9.09 15.42
N ASP A 96 -5.47 7.92 15.01
CA ASP A 96 -4.62 6.82 14.56
C ASP A 96 -3.98 7.09 13.20
N CYS A 97 -4.68 7.77 12.29
CA CYS A 97 -4.10 8.28 11.05
C CYS A 97 -2.95 9.26 11.32
N ASP A 98 -3.12 10.21 12.24
CA ASP A 98 -2.09 11.17 12.62
C ASP A 98 -0.84 10.48 13.17
N ARG A 99 -1.04 9.47 14.03
CA ARG A 99 0.07 8.67 14.60
C ARG A 99 0.84 7.90 13.52
N LEU A 100 0.14 7.29 12.57
CA LEU A 100 0.76 6.62 11.43
C LEU A 100 1.49 7.61 10.53
N PHE A 101 0.91 8.77 10.27
CA PHE A 101 1.53 9.79 9.44
C PHE A 101 2.82 10.33 10.06
N ASP A 102 2.83 10.62 11.36
CA ASP A 102 4.04 11.00 12.08
C ASP A 102 5.12 9.91 11.96
N LYS A 103 4.77 8.63 12.12
CA LYS A 103 5.68 7.50 11.93
C LYS A 103 6.28 7.49 10.52
N ILE A 104 5.43 7.59 9.49
CA ILE A 104 5.81 7.55 8.07
C ILE A 104 6.76 8.71 7.72
N VAL A 105 6.43 9.92 8.18
CA VAL A 105 7.18 11.15 7.89
C VAL A 105 8.52 11.20 8.65
N ILE A 106 8.52 10.82 9.94
CA ILE A 106 9.70 10.94 10.81
C ILE A 106 10.74 9.87 10.48
N GLU A 107 10.31 8.64 10.23
CA GLU A 107 11.27 7.52 10.21
C GLU A 107 12.00 7.32 8.89
N HIS A 108 11.65 8.02 7.81
CA HIS A 108 12.31 7.99 6.48
C HIS A 108 12.60 6.60 5.89
N ASN A 109 12.12 5.52 6.53
CA ASN A 109 12.47 4.13 6.27
C ASN A 109 11.24 3.32 5.90
N THR A 110 10.11 3.99 5.62
CA THR A 110 8.91 3.35 5.09
C THR A 110 8.91 3.47 3.58
N SER A 111 8.47 2.41 2.91
CA SER A 111 8.25 2.41 1.46
C SER A 111 6.99 3.19 1.05
N ILE A 112 6.28 3.77 2.02
CA ILE A 112 4.97 4.38 1.86
C ILE A 112 5.13 5.87 1.54
N ASN A 113 4.54 6.32 0.42
CA ASN A 113 4.46 7.73 0.10
C ASN A 113 3.50 8.42 1.11
N PRO A 114 3.94 9.44 1.87
CA PRO A 114 3.11 10.13 2.86
C PRO A 114 1.85 10.78 2.27
N ILE A 115 1.82 11.07 0.96
CA ILE A 115 0.62 11.55 0.26
C ILE A 115 -0.57 10.60 0.41
N SER A 116 -0.31 9.29 0.54
CA SER A 116 -1.34 8.25 0.51
C SER A 116 -2.25 8.27 1.74
N ILE A 117 -1.76 8.82 2.86
CA ILE A 117 -2.51 8.96 4.12
C ILE A 117 -2.94 10.41 4.39
N ALA A 118 -2.37 11.38 3.67
CA ALA A 118 -2.67 12.81 3.83
C ALA A 118 -4.18 13.18 3.78
N PRO A 119 -5.06 12.52 3.00
CA PRO A 119 -6.50 12.81 3.04
C PRO A 119 -7.19 12.46 4.37
N PHE A 120 -6.55 11.66 5.23
CA PHE A 120 -7.16 11.07 6.43
C PHE A 120 -6.60 11.63 7.75
N VAL A 121 -5.59 12.49 7.67
CA VAL A 121 -4.94 13.10 8.84
C VAL A 121 -5.57 14.45 9.18
N SER A 122 -5.30 14.94 10.38
CA SER A 122 -5.71 16.26 10.84
C SER A 122 -4.91 17.40 10.18
N GLU A 123 -5.49 18.60 10.18
CA GLU A 123 -4.78 19.81 9.79
C GLU A 123 -3.58 20.08 10.73
N GLU A 124 -3.69 19.72 12.00
CA GLU A 124 -2.62 19.84 12.98
C GLU A 124 -1.40 18.97 12.63
N ALA A 125 -1.63 17.72 12.22
CA ALA A 125 -0.55 16.82 11.79
C ALA A 125 0.16 17.36 10.52
N LEU A 126 -0.60 17.90 9.58
CA LEU A 126 -0.06 18.54 8.37
C LEU A 126 0.69 19.85 8.69
N SER A 127 0.19 20.66 9.62
CA SER A 127 0.89 21.86 10.11
C SER A 127 2.22 21.47 10.77
N HIS A 128 2.27 20.37 11.52
CA HIS A 128 3.50 19.87 12.14
C HIS A 128 4.52 19.39 11.09
N LEU A 129 4.08 18.80 9.97
CA LEU A 129 4.95 18.52 8.83
C LEU A 129 5.60 19.80 8.30
N VAL A 130 4.81 20.87 8.11
CA VAL A 130 5.31 22.18 7.66
C VAL A 130 6.34 22.76 8.63
N ASP A 131 6.10 22.65 9.94
CA ASP A 131 7.06 23.09 10.95
C ASP A 131 8.41 22.39 10.78
N LYS A 132 8.41 21.06 10.63
CA LYS A 132 9.64 20.27 10.44
C LYS A 132 10.35 20.61 9.13
N PHE A 133 9.61 20.90 8.07
CA PHE A 133 10.19 21.33 6.81
C PHE A 133 10.90 22.68 6.94
N ILE A 134 10.25 23.66 7.56
CA ILE A 134 10.82 25.00 7.81
C ILE A 134 12.07 24.92 8.70
N GLU A 135 12.08 23.99 9.67
CA GLU A 135 13.23 23.69 10.52
C GLU A 135 14.38 22.95 9.79
N GLY A 136 14.21 22.60 8.50
CA GLY A 136 15.21 21.90 7.71
C GLY A 136 15.37 20.42 8.07
N ARG A 137 14.35 19.81 8.70
CA ARG A 137 14.37 18.39 9.11
C ARG A 137 13.79 17.43 8.08
N LEU A 138 13.26 17.94 6.97
CA LEU A 138 12.63 17.14 5.91
C LEU A 138 13.27 17.45 4.56
N LYS A 139 13.22 16.46 3.65
CA LYS A 139 13.65 16.62 2.26
C LYS A 139 12.63 17.46 1.48
N GLU A 140 13.09 18.29 0.56
CA GLU A 140 12.24 19.14 -0.27
C GLU A 140 11.25 18.35 -1.14
N GLU A 141 11.70 17.21 -1.69
CA GLU A 141 10.91 16.30 -2.54
C GLU A 141 9.62 15.80 -1.86
N LEU A 142 9.57 15.77 -0.52
CA LEU A 142 8.38 15.36 0.22
C LEU A 142 7.24 16.39 0.13
N MET A 143 7.56 17.68 -0.03
CA MET A 143 6.60 18.76 0.12
C MET A 143 5.71 18.93 -1.11
N ASP A 144 6.22 18.66 -2.31
CA ASP A 144 5.50 18.84 -3.58
C ASP A 144 4.19 18.05 -3.61
N ASP A 145 4.22 16.83 -3.07
CA ASP A 145 3.09 15.91 -3.02
C ASP A 145 2.03 16.32 -1.97
N ILE A 146 2.40 17.07 -0.93
CA ILE A 146 1.53 17.37 0.21
C ILE A 146 0.74 18.68 0.03
N TYR A 147 1.17 19.59 -0.86
CA TYR A 147 0.50 20.90 -1.05
C TYR A 147 -1.04 20.84 -1.20
N PRO A 148 -1.64 19.87 -1.91
CA PRO A 148 -3.10 19.81 -2.04
C PRO A 148 -3.86 19.61 -0.72
N PHE A 149 -3.19 19.14 0.32
CA PHE A 149 -3.79 18.82 1.62
C PHE A 149 -3.59 19.92 2.66
N LEU A 150 -2.70 20.88 2.39
CA LEU A 150 -2.35 21.91 3.37
C LEU A 150 -3.41 23.00 3.48
N SER A 151 -3.57 23.51 4.70
CA SER A 151 -4.38 24.71 4.96
C SER A 151 -3.78 25.93 4.24
N SER A 152 -4.61 26.93 3.92
CA SER A 152 -4.11 28.19 3.35
C SER A 152 -3.11 28.89 4.28
N LYS A 153 -3.24 28.70 5.61
CA LYS A 153 -2.29 29.22 6.59
C LYS A 153 -0.91 28.59 6.37
N ASP A 154 -0.84 27.27 6.22
CA ASP A 154 0.43 26.56 6.06
C ASP A 154 1.06 26.78 4.68
N ILE A 155 0.25 26.89 3.62
CA ILE A 155 0.74 27.33 2.30
C ILE A 155 1.40 28.71 2.38
N ASN A 156 0.79 29.68 3.07
CA ASN A 156 1.38 31.00 3.25
C ASN A 156 2.69 30.97 4.05
N ARG A 157 2.77 30.11 5.07
CA ARG A 157 3.99 29.93 5.87
C ARG A 157 5.12 29.34 5.03
N LEU A 158 4.83 28.32 4.23
CA LEU A 158 5.79 27.72 3.30
C LEU A 158 6.26 28.71 2.24
N PHE A 159 5.33 29.45 1.64
CA PHE A 159 5.67 30.48 0.66
C PHE A 159 6.61 31.52 1.27
N ALA A 160 6.27 32.04 2.46
CA ALA A 160 7.12 33.00 3.17
C ALA A 160 8.51 32.44 3.50
N TYR A 161 8.62 31.16 3.85
CA TYR A 161 9.90 30.51 4.07
C TYR A 161 10.73 30.43 2.77
N LEU A 162 10.13 29.93 1.69
CA LEU A 162 10.82 29.70 0.41
C LEU A 162 11.36 30.98 -0.24
N ILE A 163 10.68 32.12 -0.08
CA ILE A 163 11.15 33.41 -0.62
C ILE A 163 12.27 34.05 0.21
N ASN A 164 12.43 33.65 1.47
CA ASN A 164 13.42 34.21 2.40
C ASN A 164 14.62 33.28 2.64
N LYS A 165 14.61 32.10 2.02
CA LYS A 165 15.70 31.12 2.02
C LYS A 165 16.78 31.54 1.03
#